data_AF-A0A1R3JFG7-F1
#
_entry.id   AF-A0A1R3JFG7-F1
#
_cell.length_a   1.000
_cell.length_b   1.000
_cell.length_c   1.000
_cell.angle_alpha   90.00
_cell.angle_beta   90.00
_cell.angle_gamma   90.00
#
_symmetry.space_group_name_H-M   'P 1'
#
loop_
_entity.id
_entity.type
_entity.pdbx_description
1 polymer ?
#
loop_
_entity_poly.entity_id
_entity_poly.type
_entity_poly.pdbx_seq_one_letter_code
_entity_poly.pdbx_strand_id
1 'polypeptide(L)'
;MANSKYEYVKFFEVEDEVMPPNLIVVRIVGRDFRRFSEVHEFEKPNDEKALKLMNQCAIAVLEEFPDVVFSYGYGDEYSFVLKKTSKFYQRRSRLYSLLILKISSVIVSFFSSVYVTKWKEFFPLNELRYPPSFHSRIVCCASIEVLQAYLAWRQKDCHVQNQYNTCFWCLVTKGGKTVMEAQEILKDAKEHDRNELLHQQFHINYNDLNPLFRQGTCFFRTKVEDVVKYNEDGTPVKRLRRKASDFRSENIAGRRFWNEHATLLKELGGFPEDCIKLNPDYIRSFQFESKLMPSTWIVIRIDGCHFHRFSENHEFDKPNDKQALDLMNLCAAAVLEEFQDIIFSYGVSDEYSFVLKKDSQLYQRRASEIVSAIVSFFSSMYVMKWKDVFPEKELKYPPYFDGRAVCYPSNEILRDYLAWRQVDCHINNQYNTCFWNLVKSGKSKSETQSYLKGTQAREKNELLLKEFGIDYNMLPLMFRQGSSIFRVETENSSILASGNSVGKAQTKIVTEYCNIIEQSFWEAHPQLGLAATRCP
;
A
#
# COMPACT_ATOMS: atom_id res chain seq x y z
N MET A 1 12.60 16.44 19.33
CA MET A 1 13.12 16.80 18.00
C MET A 1 14.02 18.01 18.18
N ALA A 2 15.21 17.99 17.61
CA ALA A 2 16.02 19.19 17.54
C ALA A 2 15.38 20.14 16.53
N ASN A 3 15.21 21.42 16.91
CA ASN A 3 14.83 22.48 15.99
C ASN A 3 15.99 22.71 15.01
N SER A 4 16.08 21.87 13.97
CA SER A 4 17.06 22.06 12.90
C SER A 4 16.62 23.23 12.01
N LYS A 5 17.58 23.89 11.35
CA LYS A 5 17.26 24.96 10.37
C LYS A 5 16.31 24.50 9.25
N TYR A 6 16.21 23.20 9.01
CA TYR A 6 15.38 22.60 7.98
C TYR A 6 13.94 22.32 8.41
N GLU A 7 13.56 22.57 9.66
CA GLU A 7 12.22 22.19 10.17
C GLU A 7 11.06 22.86 9.40
N TYR A 8 11.33 24.00 8.76
CA TYR A 8 10.34 24.71 7.95
C TYR A 8 9.77 23.88 6.79
N VAL A 9 10.48 22.86 6.30
CA VAL A 9 10.00 21.99 5.21
C VAL A 9 8.74 21.21 5.58
N LYS A 10 8.43 21.08 6.87
CA LYS A 10 7.17 20.51 7.36
C LYS A 10 5.95 21.34 6.97
N PHE A 11 6.11 22.65 6.76
CA PHE A 11 4.99 23.53 6.35
C PHE A 11 4.48 23.24 4.93
N PHE A 12 5.23 22.48 4.13
CA PHE A 12 4.79 22.02 2.81
C PHE A 12 3.94 20.75 2.86
N GLU A 13 3.79 20.10 4.03
CA GLU A 13 2.82 19.02 4.18
C GLU A 13 1.40 19.64 4.10
N VAL A 14 0.77 19.58 2.92
CA VAL A 14 -0.52 20.22 2.64
C VAL A 14 -1.68 19.43 3.25
N GLU A 15 -2.69 20.17 3.69
CA GLU A 15 -3.93 19.69 4.29
C GLU A 15 -5.11 19.83 3.30
N ASP A 16 -5.46 18.81 2.53
CA ASP A 16 -6.79 18.69 1.90
C ASP A 16 -7.93 18.43 2.91
N GLU A 17 -8.72 19.44 3.26
CA GLU A 17 -9.90 19.22 4.08
C GLU A 17 -10.92 18.31 3.38
N VAL A 18 -11.16 17.15 3.98
CA VAL A 18 -12.29 16.30 3.59
C VAL A 18 -13.48 16.83 4.36
N MET A 19 -14.47 17.35 3.65
CA MET A 19 -15.67 17.91 4.27
C MET A 19 -16.41 16.85 5.10
N PRO A 20 -16.49 17.01 6.44
CA PRO A 20 -17.34 16.18 7.28
C PRO A 20 -18.82 16.57 7.06
N PRO A 21 -19.79 15.63 7.15
CA PRO A 21 -19.68 14.23 7.59
C PRO A 21 -19.89 13.22 6.43
N ASN A 22 -18.95 13.13 5.50
CA ASN A 22 -19.04 12.16 4.39
C ASN A 22 -18.68 10.73 4.84
N LEU A 23 -19.39 9.74 4.32
CA LEU A 23 -18.96 8.33 4.33
C LEU A 23 -17.76 8.18 3.40
N ILE A 24 -16.74 7.44 3.83
CA ILE A 24 -15.52 7.23 3.03
C ILE A 24 -15.52 5.79 2.51
N VAL A 25 -15.34 5.65 1.20
CA VAL A 25 -15.07 4.37 0.57
C VAL A 25 -13.65 4.37 0.00
N VAL A 26 -12.85 3.40 0.42
CA VAL A 26 -11.52 3.12 -0.15
C VAL A 26 -11.67 1.99 -1.14
N ARG A 27 -11.58 2.29 -2.44
CA ARG A 27 -11.56 1.28 -3.51
C ARG A 27 -10.13 0.95 -3.87
N ILE A 28 -9.74 -0.31 -3.76
CA ILE A 28 -8.45 -0.86 -4.15
C ILE A 28 -8.63 -1.64 -5.45
N VAL A 29 -7.69 -1.48 -6.37
CA VAL A 29 -7.68 -2.14 -7.70
C VAL A 29 -6.28 -2.65 -8.00
N GLY A 30 -6.20 -3.86 -8.55
CA GLY A 30 -4.96 -4.47 -9.02
C GLY A 30 -4.28 -3.66 -10.13
N ARG A 31 -2.98 -3.40 -9.98
CA ARG A 31 -2.16 -2.75 -11.01
C ARG A 31 -1.63 -3.82 -11.98
N ASP A 32 -1.92 -3.64 -13.26
CA ASP A 32 -1.50 -4.56 -14.34
C ASP A 32 -1.89 -6.02 -14.04
N PHE A 33 -3.07 -6.21 -13.43
CA PHE A 33 -3.52 -7.52 -12.97
C PHE A 33 -3.85 -8.47 -14.12
N ARG A 34 -4.06 -7.95 -15.33
CA ARG A 34 -4.13 -8.74 -16.56
C ARG A 34 -2.82 -9.52 -16.76
N ARG A 35 -1.68 -8.82 -16.83
CA ARG A 35 -0.36 -9.45 -16.93
C ARG A 35 -0.08 -10.36 -15.74
N PHE A 36 -0.47 -9.94 -14.53
CA PHE A 36 -0.32 -10.77 -13.32
C PHE A 36 -1.03 -12.11 -13.46
N SER A 37 -2.28 -12.09 -13.92
CA SER A 37 -3.07 -13.30 -14.13
C SER A 37 -2.53 -14.18 -15.26
N GLU A 38 -1.92 -13.60 -16.30
CA GLU A 38 -1.31 -14.33 -17.41
C GLU A 38 0.00 -15.02 -16.96
N VAL A 39 0.85 -14.30 -16.23
CA VAL A 39 2.15 -14.81 -15.75
C VAL A 39 1.98 -15.92 -14.71
N HIS A 40 0.93 -15.85 -13.89
CA HIS A 40 0.61 -16.85 -12.86
C HIS A 40 -0.44 -17.87 -13.31
N GLU A 41 -0.82 -17.85 -14.60
CA GLU A 41 -1.67 -18.87 -15.25
C GLU A 41 -3.04 -19.04 -14.59
N PHE A 42 -3.69 -17.93 -14.23
CA PHE A 42 -5.02 -17.96 -13.63
C PHE A 42 -6.07 -18.49 -14.62
N GLU A 43 -6.97 -19.31 -14.09
CA GLU A 43 -8.10 -19.86 -14.84
C GLU A 43 -8.98 -18.74 -15.43
N LYS A 44 -9.51 -18.99 -16.63
CA LYS A 44 -10.37 -18.05 -17.37
C LYS A 44 -11.76 -18.66 -17.60
N PRO A 45 -12.85 -17.87 -17.48
CA PRO A 45 -12.89 -16.42 -17.24
C PRO A 45 -12.56 -16.00 -15.80
N ASN A 46 -12.69 -16.90 -14.84
CA ASN A 46 -12.48 -16.62 -13.42
C ASN A 46 -11.64 -17.72 -12.76
N ASP A 47 -10.74 -17.31 -11.88
CA ASP A 47 -9.97 -18.21 -11.03
C ASP A 47 -10.51 -18.15 -9.60
N GLU A 48 -11.10 -19.25 -9.15
CA GLU A 48 -11.74 -19.31 -7.83
C GLU A 48 -10.71 -19.16 -6.70
N LYS A 49 -9.48 -19.67 -6.87
CA LYS A 49 -8.42 -19.56 -5.85
C LYS A 49 -7.96 -18.12 -5.73
N ALA A 50 -7.78 -17.42 -6.85
CA ALA A 50 -7.41 -16.01 -6.86
C ALA A 50 -8.47 -15.14 -6.16
N LEU A 51 -9.74 -15.38 -6.44
CA LEU A 51 -10.85 -14.67 -5.80
C LEU A 51 -10.92 -14.99 -4.30
N LYS A 52 -10.75 -16.25 -3.91
CA LYS A 52 -10.69 -16.64 -2.49
C LYS A 52 -9.51 -16.00 -1.76
N LEU A 53 -8.35 -15.84 -2.41
CA LEU A 53 -7.21 -15.12 -1.85
C LEU A 53 -7.54 -13.63 -1.65
N MET A 54 -8.12 -12.95 -2.64
CA MET A 54 -8.60 -11.57 -2.50
C MET A 54 -9.62 -11.43 -1.36
N ASN A 55 -10.53 -12.40 -1.21
CA ASN A 55 -11.50 -12.46 -0.13
C ASN A 55 -10.83 -12.60 1.24
N GLN A 56 -9.80 -13.43 1.38
CA GLN A 56 -9.02 -13.53 2.62
C GLN A 56 -8.32 -12.23 2.99
N CYS A 57 -7.85 -11.48 1.99
CA CYS A 57 -7.24 -10.17 2.22
C CYS A 57 -8.28 -9.17 2.75
N ALA A 58 -9.49 -9.17 2.18
CA ALA A 58 -10.58 -8.30 2.63
C ALA A 58 -11.08 -8.65 4.04
N ILE A 59 -11.16 -9.94 4.37
CA ILE A 59 -11.47 -10.41 5.73
C ILE A 59 -10.40 -9.92 6.70
N ALA A 60 -9.11 -10.06 6.37
CA ALA A 60 -8.03 -9.59 7.23
C ALA A 60 -8.10 -8.07 7.45
N VAL A 61 -8.38 -7.27 6.42
CA VAL A 61 -8.60 -5.82 6.55
C VAL A 61 -9.76 -5.53 7.51
N LEU A 62 -10.86 -6.27 7.41
CA LEU A 62 -11.98 -6.18 8.35
C LEU A 62 -11.65 -6.70 9.75
N GLU A 63 -10.59 -7.44 9.98
CA GLU A 63 -10.22 -7.87 11.32
C GLU A 63 -9.23 -6.88 11.96
N GLU A 64 -8.27 -6.39 11.19
CA GLU A 64 -7.24 -5.45 11.63
C GLU A 64 -7.80 -4.04 11.85
N PHE A 65 -8.78 -3.60 11.05
CA PHE A 65 -9.26 -2.21 11.05
C PHE A 65 -10.73 -2.09 11.47
N PRO A 66 -11.03 -1.94 12.78
CA PRO A 66 -12.38 -1.79 13.34
C PRO A 66 -13.28 -0.75 12.65
N ASP A 67 -12.69 0.30 12.10
CA ASP A 67 -13.42 1.40 11.46
C ASP A 67 -13.92 1.06 10.06
N VAL A 68 -13.37 0.01 9.42
CA VAL A 68 -13.93 -0.59 8.21
C VAL A 68 -15.11 -1.47 8.62
N VAL A 69 -16.29 -1.17 8.09
CA VAL A 69 -17.57 -1.79 8.49
C VAL A 69 -18.04 -2.82 7.47
N PHE A 70 -17.91 -2.47 6.19
CA PHE A 70 -18.40 -3.25 5.07
C PHE A 70 -17.33 -3.30 3.99
N SER A 71 -17.23 -4.44 3.30
CA SER A 71 -16.43 -4.56 2.09
C SER A 71 -17.18 -5.30 1.00
N TYR A 72 -16.92 -4.91 -0.25
CA TYR A 72 -17.42 -5.60 -1.44
C TYR A 72 -16.31 -5.69 -2.49
N GLY A 73 -16.14 -6.86 -3.09
CA GLY A 73 -15.12 -7.05 -4.11
C GLY A 73 -15.49 -8.11 -5.14
N TYR A 74 -14.87 -7.98 -6.31
CA TYR A 74 -14.94 -8.91 -7.42
C TYR A 74 -13.74 -8.67 -8.34
N GLY A 75 -13.38 -9.67 -9.15
CA GLY A 75 -12.20 -9.57 -10.01
C GLY A 75 -10.93 -9.24 -9.21
N ASP A 76 -10.23 -8.18 -9.60
CA ASP A 76 -9.01 -7.68 -8.99
C ASP A 76 -9.25 -6.43 -8.09
N GLU A 77 -10.49 -6.20 -7.65
CA GLU A 77 -10.82 -5.02 -6.84
C GLU A 77 -11.60 -5.31 -5.57
N TYR A 78 -11.47 -4.39 -4.61
CA TYR A 78 -12.21 -4.38 -3.36
C TYR A 78 -12.55 -2.95 -2.93
N SER A 79 -13.74 -2.77 -2.39
CA SER A 79 -14.24 -1.51 -1.84
C SER A 79 -14.44 -1.67 -0.34
N PHE A 80 -13.86 -0.78 0.45
CA PHE A 80 -13.94 -0.78 1.92
C PHE A 80 -14.65 0.47 2.41
N VAL A 81 -15.76 0.29 3.11
CA VAL A 81 -16.61 1.37 3.63
C VAL A 81 -16.27 1.62 5.09
N LEU A 82 -15.90 2.85 5.41
CA LEU A 82 -15.59 3.28 6.78
C LEU A 82 -16.83 3.84 7.48
N LYS A 83 -16.90 3.65 8.81
CA LYS A 83 -17.95 4.25 9.64
C LYS A 83 -17.87 5.78 9.62
N LYS A 84 -19.02 6.47 9.70
CA LYS A 84 -19.12 7.95 9.73
C LYS A 84 -18.31 8.59 10.86
N THR A 85 -18.21 7.88 12.00
CA THR A 85 -17.52 8.33 13.22
C THR A 85 -16.05 7.91 13.27
N SER A 86 -15.48 7.47 12.14
CA SER A 86 -14.11 6.98 12.07
C SER A 86 -13.14 7.98 12.72
N LYS A 87 -12.36 7.49 13.67
CA LYS A 87 -11.34 8.30 14.39
C LYS A 87 -9.94 7.84 14.04
N PHE A 88 -9.78 7.05 12.97
CA PHE A 88 -8.59 6.30 12.58
C PHE A 88 -7.25 6.99 12.90
N TYR A 89 -7.12 8.31 12.70
CA TYR A 89 -5.98 9.11 13.21
C TYR A 89 -6.30 10.45 13.89
N GLN A 90 -7.52 10.67 14.38
CA GLN A 90 -7.91 11.93 15.07
C GLN A 90 -7.08 12.25 16.33
N ARG A 91 -6.26 11.32 16.84
CA ARG A 91 -5.43 11.52 18.06
C ARG A 91 -4.02 12.07 17.82
N ARG A 92 -3.52 12.15 16.59
CA ARG A 92 -2.14 12.64 16.31
C ARG A 92 -2.01 13.68 15.20
N SER A 93 -3.07 13.92 14.43
CA SER A 93 -3.09 14.95 13.39
C SER A 93 -4.39 15.72 13.51
N ARG A 94 -4.33 17.06 13.51
CA ARG A 94 -5.52 17.94 13.52
C ARG A 94 -6.24 17.96 12.16
N LEU A 95 -5.86 17.09 11.21
CA LEU A 95 -5.94 17.35 9.77
C LEU A 95 -6.57 16.16 9.03
N TYR A 96 -7.74 16.40 8.42
CA TYR A 96 -8.56 15.37 7.76
C TYR A 96 -8.01 14.87 6.42
N SER A 97 -7.09 15.60 5.79
CA SER A 97 -6.45 15.23 4.51
C SER A 97 -5.46 14.10 4.60
N LEU A 98 -4.43 14.32 5.42
CA LEU A 98 -3.37 13.37 5.67
C LEU A 98 -4.01 12.09 6.17
N LEU A 99 -5.12 12.20 6.91
CA LEU A 99 -5.92 11.08 7.36
C LEU A 99 -6.42 10.20 6.20
N ILE A 100 -6.92 10.74 5.08
CA ILE A 100 -7.43 9.90 3.98
C ILE A 100 -6.30 9.20 3.23
N LEU A 101 -5.24 9.92 2.85
CA LEU A 101 -4.10 9.29 2.19
C LEU A 101 -3.48 8.22 3.10
N LYS A 102 -3.37 8.48 4.41
CA LYS A 102 -2.93 7.49 5.40
C LYS A 102 -3.88 6.30 5.52
N ILE A 103 -5.18 6.51 5.64
CA ILE A 103 -6.16 5.41 5.70
C ILE A 103 -6.04 4.54 4.45
N SER A 104 -6.02 5.16 3.28
CA SER A 104 -5.98 4.43 2.00
C SER A 104 -4.67 3.65 1.83
N SER A 105 -3.53 4.27 2.16
CA SER A 105 -2.21 3.63 2.13
C SER A 105 -2.09 2.49 3.13
N VAL A 106 -2.60 2.64 4.35
CA VAL A 106 -2.59 1.59 5.36
C VAL A 106 -3.44 0.39 4.94
N ILE A 107 -4.66 0.63 4.43
CA ILE A 107 -5.54 -0.46 3.99
C ILE A 107 -4.93 -1.19 2.80
N VAL A 108 -4.44 -0.49 1.78
CA VAL A 108 -3.87 -1.13 0.58
C VAL A 108 -2.54 -1.83 0.87
N SER A 109 -1.70 -1.23 1.72
CA SER A 109 -0.45 -1.81 2.19
C SER A 109 -0.71 -3.12 2.93
N PHE A 110 -1.60 -3.11 3.92
CA PHE A 110 -1.96 -4.33 4.65
C PHE A 110 -2.61 -5.38 3.75
N PHE A 111 -3.53 -4.98 2.86
CA PHE A 111 -4.15 -5.88 1.89
C PHE A 111 -3.09 -6.58 1.02
N SER A 112 -2.11 -5.83 0.50
CA SER A 112 -1.04 -6.39 -0.32
C SER A 112 -0.10 -7.31 0.46
N SER A 113 0.26 -6.96 1.69
CA SER A 113 1.06 -7.84 2.54
C SER A 113 0.35 -9.14 2.87
N VAL A 114 -0.95 -9.11 3.15
CA VAL A 114 -1.77 -10.32 3.37
C VAL A 114 -1.83 -11.17 2.10
N TYR A 115 -2.00 -10.53 0.92
CA TYR A 115 -2.04 -11.23 -0.36
C TYR A 115 -0.78 -12.05 -0.60
N VAL A 116 0.39 -11.45 -0.39
CA VAL A 116 1.68 -12.15 -0.53
C VAL A 116 1.83 -13.22 0.55
N THR A 117 1.52 -12.90 1.80
CA THR A 117 1.67 -13.84 2.93
C THR A 117 0.86 -15.11 2.71
N LYS A 118 -0.38 -14.96 2.23
CA LYS A 118 -1.30 -16.08 2.02
C LYS A 118 -1.18 -16.75 0.64
N TRP A 119 -0.31 -16.25 -0.25
CA TRP A 119 -0.20 -16.78 -1.62
C TRP A 119 -0.03 -18.30 -1.66
N LYS A 120 0.90 -18.84 -0.86
CA LYS A 120 1.19 -20.28 -0.82
C LYS A 120 0.07 -21.14 -0.23
N GLU A 121 -0.86 -20.56 0.53
CA GLU A 121 -2.06 -21.26 1.01
C GLU A 121 -3.03 -21.57 -0.14
N PHE A 122 -3.10 -20.68 -1.14
CA PHE A 122 -4.01 -20.81 -2.28
C PHE A 122 -3.34 -21.39 -3.53
N PHE A 123 -2.04 -21.11 -3.70
CA PHE A 123 -1.23 -21.53 -4.84
C PHE A 123 0.05 -22.23 -4.35
N PRO A 124 -0.06 -23.45 -3.77
CA PRO A 124 1.09 -24.13 -3.19
C PRO A 124 2.17 -24.46 -4.23
N LEU A 125 1.75 -24.82 -5.45
CA LEU A 125 2.64 -25.21 -6.55
C LEU A 125 3.16 -24.02 -7.38
N ASN A 126 2.52 -22.86 -7.32
CA ASN A 126 2.92 -21.70 -8.12
C ASN A 126 3.77 -20.77 -7.25
N GLU A 127 4.95 -20.39 -7.76
CA GLU A 127 5.72 -19.33 -7.15
C GLU A 127 5.16 -17.96 -7.53
N LEU A 128 5.15 -17.05 -6.57
CA LEU A 128 4.82 -15.65 -6.81
C LEU A 128 6.03 -15.01 -7.50
N ARG A 129 5.97 -14.86 -8.83
CA ARG A 129 7.13 -14.48 -9.65
C ARG A 129 7.54 -13.03 -9.45
N TYR A 130 6.59 -12.15 -9.14
CA TYR A 130 6.83 -10.74 -8.88
C TYR A 130 5.77 -10.20 -7.91
N PRO A 131 6.07 -9.12 -7.16
CA PRO A 131 5.16 -8.54 -6.18
C PRO A 131 3.87 -8.04 -6.85
N PRO A 132 2.69 -8.43 -6.33
CA PRO A 132 1.46 -7.77 -6.73
C PRO A 132 1.50 -6.32 -6.26
N SER A 133 0.92 -5.42 -7.06
CA SER A 133 0.79 -4.01 -6.72
C SER A 133 -0.67 -3.63 -6.87
N PHE A 134 -1.16 -2.83 -5.93
CA PHE A 134 -2.52 -2.31 -5.95
C PHE A 134 -2.48 -0.80 -5.79
N HIS A 135 -3.42 -0.11 -6.43
CA HIS A 135 -3.64 1.31 -6.18
C HIS A 135 -5.05 1.54 -5.63
N SER A 136 -5.24 2.66 -4.97
CA SER A 136 -6.48 3.01 -4.30
C SER A 136 -7.06 4.31 -4.82
N ARG A 137 -8.39 4.37 -4.81
CA ARG A 137 -9.18 5.58 -5.04
C ARG A 137 -10.14 5.79 -3.89
N ILE A 138 -10.45 7.05 -3.64
CA ILE A 138 -11.32 7.45 -2.55
C ILE A 138 -12.61 7.99 -3.11
N VAL A 139 -13.73 7.51 -2.56
CA VAL A 139 -15.06 8.03 -2.85
C VAL A 139 -15.63 8.60 -1.57
N CYS A 140 -15.97 9.88 -1.59
CA CYS A 140 -16.57 10.58 -0.47
C CYS A 140 -18.10 10.61 -0.69
N CYS A 141 -18.80 9.64 -0.10
CA CYS A 141 -20.25 9.55 -0.20
C CYS A 141 -20.90 10.55 0.77
N ALA A 142 -21.47 11.64 0.23
CA ALA A 142 -22.10 12.69 1.04
C ALA A 142 -23.35 12.23 1.79
N SER A 143 -23.97 11.12 1.36
CA SER A 143 -25.15 10.55 1.99
C SER A 143 -25.17 9.02 1.87
N ILE A 144 -26.12 8.38 2.55
CA ILE A 144 -26.29 6.92 2.50
C ILE A 144 -26.79 6.46 1.12
N GLU A 145 -27.55 7.30 0.43
CA GLU A 145 -28.04 7.07 -0.93
C GLU A 145 -26.89 7.07 -1.95
N VAL A 146 -25.87 7.93 -1.76
CA VAL A 146 -24.67 7.92 -2.59
C VAL A 146 -23.88 6.62 -2.37
N LEU A 147 -23.78 6.14 -1.13
CA LEU A 147 -23.17 4.83 -0.85
C LEU A 147 -23.97 3.70 -1.51
N GLN A 148 -25.30 3.72 -1.41
CA GLN A 148 -26.17 2.73 -2.03
C GLN A 148 -25.98 2.69 -3.55
N ALA A 149 -25.99 3.86 -4.20
CA ALA A 149 -25.77 3.99 -5.63
C ALA A 149 -24.37 3.48 -6.03
N TYR A 150 -23.35 3.79 -5.24
CA TYR A 150 -21.99 3.27 -5.45
C TYR A 150 -21.94 1.75 -5.40
N LEU A 151 -22.54 1.12 -4.38
CA LEU A 151 -22.55 -0.34 -4.23
C LEU A 151 -23.34 -1.02 -5.35
N ALA A 152 -24.50 -0.48 -5.70
CA ALA A 152 -25.30 -0.96 -6.83
C ALA A 152 -24.54 -0.82 -8.16
N TRP A 153 -23.77 0.26 -8.35
CA TRP A 153 -22.90 0.41 -9.51
C TRP A 153 -21.80 -0.65 -9.53
N ARG A 154 -21.07 -0.88 -8.43
CA ARG A 154 -20.02 -1.90 -8.40
C ARG A 154 -20.57 -3.30 -8.65
N GLN A 155 -21.73 -3.64 -8.09
CA GLN A 155 -22.33 -4.95 -8.30
C GLN A 155 -22.86 -5.14 -9.73
N LYS A 156 -23.42 -4.09 -10.35
CA LYS A 156 -23.79 -4.13 -11.77
C LYS A 156 -22.57 -4.31 -12.67
N ASP A 157 -21.47 -3.62 -12.35
CA ASP A 157 -20.20 -3.72 -13.08
C ASP A 157 -19.62 -5.15 -12.98
N CYS A 158 -19.69 -5.78 -11.80
CA CYS A 158 -19.37 -7.20 -11.60
C CYS A 158 -20.15 -8.12 -12.55
N HIS A 159 -21.48 -7.99 -12.56
CA HIS A 159 -22.35 -8.81 -13.40
C HIS A 159 -22.04 -8.63 -14.89
N VAL A 160 -21.97 -7.38 -15.36
CA VAL A 160 -21.73 -7.06 -16.77
C VAL A 160 -20.35 -7.56 -17.23
N GLN A 161 -19.32 -7.35 -16.41
CA GLN A 161 -17.95 -7.76 -16.74
C GLN A 161 -17.82 -9.29 -16.73
N ASN A 162 -18.39 -9.97 -15.74
CA ASN A 162 -18.35 -11.42 -15.66
C ASN A 162 -19.10 -12.07 -16.83
N GLN A 163 -20.28 -11.56 -17.18
CA GLN A 163 -21.04 -12.05 -18.33
C GLN A 163 -20.26 -11.87 -19.64
N TYR A 164 -19.69 -10.67 -19.86
CA TYR A 164 -18.82 -10.41 -21.01
C TYR A 164 -17.63 -11.38 -21.06
N ASN A 165 -16.89 -11.50 -19.96
CA ASN A 165 -15.72 -12.37 -19.88
C ASN A 165 -16.06 -13.83 -20.12
N THR A 166 -17.21 -14.29 -19.60
CA THR A 166 -17.69 -15.67 -19.81
C THR A 166 -17.97 -15.93 -21.29
N CYS A 167 -18.68 -15.03 -21.97
CA CYS A 167 -18.90 -15.13 -23.42
C CYS A 167 -17.57 -15.11 -24.17
N PHE A 168 -16.71 -14.15 -23.85
CA PHE A 168 -15.42 -13.95 -24.52
C PHE A 168 -14.56 -15.21 -24.44
N TRP A 169 -14.37 -15.76 -23.24
CA TRP A 169 -13.55 -16.95 -23.07
C TRP A 169 -14.23 -18.22 -23.61
N CYS A 170 -15.56 -18.32 -23.62
CA CYS A 170 -16.23 -19.43 -24.32
C CYS A 170 -16.00 -19.37 -25.83
N LEU A 171 -16.10 -18.19 -26.45
CA LEU A 171 -15.80 -18.00 -27.88
C LEU A 171 -14.35 -18.38 -28.20
N VAL A 172 -13.39 -17.98 -27.36
CA VAL A 172 -11.97 -18.28 -27.55
C VAL A 172 -11.64 -19.75 -27.31
N THR A 173 -12.05 -20.31 -26.17
CA THR A 173 -11.61 -21.65 -25.74
C THR A 173 -12.47 -22.78 -26.28
N LYS A 174 -13.79 -22.58 -26.42
CA LYS A 174 -14.74 -23.59 -26.91
C LYS A 174 -15.15 -23.33 -28.35
N GLY A 175 -15.29 -22.07 -28.74
CA GLY A 175 -15.71 -21.66 -30.08
C GLY A 175 -14.59 -21.56 -31.10
N GLY A 176 -13.33 -21.73 -30.68
CA GLY A 176 -12.15 -21.67 -31.56
C GLY A 176 -11.89 -20.30 -32.18
N LYS A 177 -12.50 -19.23 -31.66
CA LYS A 177 -12.31 -17.86 -32.15
C LYS A 177 -10.99 -17.30 -31.69
N THR A 178 -10.37 -16.48 -32.54
CA THR A 178 -9.27 -15.63 -32.11
C THR A 178 -9.75 -14.55 -31.13
N VAL A 179 -8.82 -13.97 -30.37
CA VAL A 179 -9.11 -12.85 -29.45
C VAL A 179 -9.80 -11.68 -30.17
N MET A 180 -9.35 -11.35 -31.38
CA MET A 180 -9.91 -10.25 -32.18
C MET A 180 -11.33 -10.54 -32.65
N GLU A 181 -11.59 -11.77 -33.11
CA GLU A 181 -12.95 -12.17 -33.54
C GLU A 181 -13.91 -12.18 -32.36
N ALA A 182 -13.50 -12.71 -31.21
CA ALA A 182 -14.34 -12.72 -30.01
C ALA A 182 -14.67 -11.30 -29.53
N GLN A 183 -13.71 -10.36 -29.64
CA GLN A 183 -13.94 -8.95 -29.33
C GLN A 183 -14.95 -8.31 -30.29
N GLU A 184 -14.82 -8.55 -31.60
CA GLU A 184 -15.72 -7.95 -32.58
C GLU A 184 -17.15 -8.50 -32.46
N ILE A 185 -17.32 -9.80 -32.18
CA ILE A 185 -18.63 -10.41 -31.91
C ILE A 185 -19.33 -9.76 -30.70
N LEU A 186 -18.57 -9.44 -29.66
CA LEU A 186 -19.13 -8.95 -28.39
C LEU A 186 -19.20 -7.42 -28.26
N LYS A 187 -18.67 -6.68 -29.25
CA LYS A 187 -18.48 -5.23 -29.20
C LYS A 187 -19.76 -4.45 -28.88
N ASP A 188 -20.85 -4.79 -29.57
CA ASP A 188 -22.15 -4.13 -29.41
C ASP A 188 -23.20 -5.05 -28.76
N ALA A 189 -22.78 -6.23 -28.31
CA ALA A 189 -23.68 -7.21 -27.68
C ALA A 189 -24.18 -6.70 -26.33
N LYS A 190 -25.51 -6.62 -26.19
CA LYS A 190 -26.19 -6.30 -24.93
C LYS A 190 -26.27 -7.53 -24.04
N GLU A 191 -26.75 -7.33 -22.81
CA GLU A 191 -26.89 -8.39 -21.82
C GLU A 191 -27.75 -9.57 -22.31
N HIS A 192 -28.86 -9.28 -22.99
CA HIS A 192 -29.72 -10.30 -23.60
C HIS A 192 -28.95 -11.10 -24.67
N ASP A 193 -28.28 -10.42 -25.58
CA ASP A 193 -27.52 -11.04 -26.68
C ASP A 193 -26.42 -11.96 -26.14
N ARG A 194 -25.75 -11.54 -25.05
CA ARG A 194 -24.72 -12.35 -24.37
C ARG A 194 -25.31 -13.61 -23.72
N ASN A 195 -26.47 -13.51 -23.07
CA ASN A 195 -27.17 -14.66 -22.51
C ASN A 195 -27.61 -15.64 -23.59
N GLU A 196 -28.17 -15.12 -24.68
CA GLU A 196 -28.60 -15.91 -25.83
C GLU A 196 -27.42 -16.64 -26.47
N LEU A 197 -26.28 -15.96 -26.64
CA LEU A 197 -25.05 -16.54 -27.15
C LEU A 197 -24.53 -17.68 -26.27
N LEU A 198 -24.48 -17.48 -24.94
CA LEU A 198 -24.07 -18.53 -24.00
C LEU A 198 -24.99 -19.75 -24.06
N HIS A 199 -26.30 -19.52 -24.11
CA HIS A 199 -27.28 -20.58 -24.09
C HIS A 199 -27.31 -21.35 -25.41
N GLN A 200 -27.36 -20.66 -26.55
CA GLN A 200 -27.52 -21.29 -27.86
C GLN A 200 -26.23 -21.97 -28.35
N GLN A 201 -25.07 -21.31 -28.21
CA GLN A 201 -23.82 -21.83 -28.76
C GLN A 201 -23.07 -22.74 -27.80
N PHE A 202 -23.18 -22.50 -26.49
CA PHE A 202 -22.38 -23.20 -25.49
C PHE A 202 -23.22 -24.00 -24.49
N HIS A 203 -24.55 -23.96 -24.59
CA HIS A 203 -25.47 -24.61 -23.66
C HIS A 203 -25.21 -24.22 -22.20
N ILE A 204 -24.80 -22.97 -21.97
CA ILE A 204 -24.54 -22.41 -20.64
C ILE A 204 -25.69 -21.46 -20.29
N ASN A 205 -26.40 -21.78 -19.21
CA ASN A 205 -27.27 -20.81 -18.56
C ASN A 205 -26.43 -19.98 -17.57
N TYR A 206 -26.29 -18.68 -17.86
CA TYR A 206 -25.50 -17.79 -17.02
C TYR A 206 -26.00 -17.78 -15.57
N ASN A 207 -27.30 -17.88 -15.32
CA ASN A 207 -27.86 -17.84 -13.97
C ASN A 207 -27.50 -19.06 -13.10
N ASP A 208 -27.05 -20.15 -13.72
CA ASP A 208 -26.63 -21.36 -13.00
C ASP A 208 -25.13 -21.33 -12.64
N LEU A 209 -24.39 -20.32 -13.12
CA LEU A 209 -22.98 -20.15 -12.77
C LEU A 209 -22.81 -19.74 -11.31
N ASN A 210 -21.64 -20.08 -10.76
CA ASN A 210 -21.27 -19.82 -9.37
C ASN A 210 -21.57 -18.35 -9.00
N PRO A 211 -22.41 -18.09 -7.97
CA PRO A 211 -22.74 -16.75 -7.52
C PRO A 211 -21.52 -15.89 -7.17
N LEU A 212 -20.41 -16.51 -6.73
CA LEU A 212 -19.14 -15.82 -6.47
C LEU A 212 -18.68 -14.97 -7.67
N PHE A 213 -18.84 -15.50 -8.89
CA PHE A 213 -18.42 -14.84 -10.12
C PHE A 213 -19.45 -13.80 -10.60
N ARG A 214 -20.74 -14.07 -10.39
CA ARG A 214 -21.83 -13.22 -10.91
C ARG A 214 -22.14 -12.02 -10.02
N GLN A 215 -22.03 -12.21 -8.71
CA GLN A 215 -22.51 -11.25 -7.71
C GLN A 215 -21.37 -10.59 -6.95
N GLY A 216 -20.15 -11.15 -7.02
CA GLY A 216 -19.02 -10.77 -6.18
C GLY A 216 -19.19 -11.26 -4.74
N THR A 217 -18.36 -10.74 -3.84
CA THR A 217 -18.40 -11.11 -2.41
C THR A 217 -18.52 -9.86 -1.56
N CYS A 218 -19.35 -9.91 -0.51
CA CYS A 218 -19.35 -8.88 0.51
C CYS A 218 -19.08 -9.46 1.90
N PHE A 219 -18.40 -8.67 2.73
CA PHE A 219 -18.07 -9.02 4.10
C PHE A 219 -18.41 -7.87 5.02
N PHE A 220 -18.99 -8.19 6.17
CA PHE A 220 -19.12 -7.28 7.30
C PHE A 220 -19.17 -8.07 8.59
N ARG A 221 -19.00 -7.38 9.72
CA ARG A 221 -18.94 -8.05 11.02
C ARG A 221 -20.34 -8.36 11.53
N THR A 222 -20.57 -9.61 11.90
CA THR A 222 -21.75 -10.04 12.65
C THR A 222 -21.35 -10.62 13.99
N LYS A 223 -22.31 -10.64 14.91
CA LYS A 223 -22.15 -11.26 16.21
C LYS A 223 -22.30 -12.77 16.04
N VAL A 224 -21.22 -13.51 16.27
CA VAL A 224 -21.18 -14.97 16.20
C VAL A 224 -20.84 -15.52 17.58
N GLU A 225 -21.47 -16.61 17.99
CA GLU A 225 -21.07 -17.35 19.20
C GLU A 225 -19.74 -18.06 18.93
N ASP A 226 -18.74 -17.76 19.75
CA ASP A 226 -17.41 -18.35 19.67
C ASP A 226 -17.09 -19.14 20.93
N VAL A 227 -16.65 -20.39 20.80
CA VAL A 227 -16.23 -21.22 21.94
C VAL A 227 -14.82 -20.78 22.34
N VAL A 228 -14.69 -20.15 23.51
CA VAL A 228 -13.42 -19.55 23.95
C VAL A 228 -12.57 -20.54 24.76
N LYS A 229 -13.23 -21.45 25.48
CA LYS A 229 -12.61 -22.50 26.26
C LYS A 229 -13.63 -23.59 26.55
N TYR A 230 -13.17 -24.75 26.98
CA TYR A 230 -14.00 -25.78 27.58
C TYR A 230 -13.80 -25.73 29.10
N ASN A 231 -14.88 -25.90 29.85
CA ASN A 231 -14.80 -26.12 31.30
C ASN A 231 -14.24 -27.53 31.58
N GLU A 232 -13.86 -27.81 32.82
CA GLU A 232 -13.31 -29.12 33.24
C GLU A 232 -14.27 -30.29 32.98
N ASP A 233 -15.58 -30.01 32.91
CA ASP A 233 -16.64 -30.96 32.56
C ASP A 233 -16.87 -31.12 31.04
N GLY A 234 -16.04 -30.47 30.21
CA GLY A 234 -16.15 -30.49 28.76
C GLY A 234 -17.22 -29.55 28.20
N THR A 235 -17.87 -28.72 29.01
CA THR A 235 -18.87 -27.77 28.50
C THR A 235 -18.22 -26.56 27.80
N PRO A 236 -18.64 -26.19 26.58
CA PRO A 236 -18.05 -25.07 25.84
C PRO A 236 -18.49 -23.73 26.43
N VAL A 237 -17.53 -22.90 26.83
CA VAL A 237 -17.75 -21.50 27.22
C VAL A 237 -17.85 -20.64 25.97
N LYS A 238 -19.09 -20.37 25.57
CA LYS A 238 -19.40 -19.52 24.43
C LYS A 238 -19.36 -18.04 24.80
N ARG A 239 -18.75 -17.22 23.95
CA ARG A 239 -18.83 -15.75 24.01
C ARG A 239 -19.23 -15.20 22.66
N LEU A 240 -20.10 -14.19 22.67
CA LEU A 240 -20.44 -13.46 21.45
C LEU A 240 -19.23 -12.61 21.01
N ARG A 241 -18.68 -12.89 19.82
CA ARG A 241 -17.62 -12.09 19.21
C ARG A 241 -18.09 -11.51 17.88
N ARG A 242 -17.53 -10.36 17.50
CA ARG A 242 -17.74 -9.79 16.17
C ARG A 242 -16.71 -10.43 15.23
N LYS A 243 -17.14 -11.25 14.28
CA LYS A 243 -16.27 -11.84 13.25
C LYS A 243 -16.74 -11.37 11.86
N ALA A 244 -15.80 -11.19 10.94
CA ALA A 244 -16.15 -10.96 9.54
C ALA A 244 -16.84 -12.21 9.00
N SER A 245 -18.00 -12.05 8.38
CA SER A 245 -18.76 -13.16 7.78
C SER A 245 -18.99 -12.88 6.29
N ASP A 246 -18.96 -13.95 5.49
CA ASP A 246 -19.29 -13.94 4.06
C ASP A 246 -20.80 -13.78 3.89
N PHE A 247 -21.21 -12.80 3.09
CA PHE A 247 -22.59 -12.63 2.66
C PHE A 247 -22.65 -12.56 1.14
N ARG A 248 -23.65 -13.23 0.58
CA ARG A 248 -23.98 -13.20 -0.85
C ARG A 248 -25.42 -12.77 -1.01
N SER A 249 -25.63 -11.86 -1.95
CA SER A 249 -26.94 -11.32 -2.28
C SER A 249 -26.94 -10.91 -3.73
N GLU A 250 -28.05 -11.18 -4.42
CA GLU A 250 -28.27 -10.72 -5.79
C GLU A 250 -28.32 -9.17 -5.86
N ASN A 251 -28.64 -8.52 -4.74
CA ASN A 251 -28.68 -7.07 -4.62
C ASN A 251 -28.16 -6.62 -3.25
N ILE A 252 -26.86 -6.39 -3.12
CA ILE A 252 -26.24 -5.89 -1.87
C ILE A 252 -26.63 -4.44 -1.55
N ALA A 253 -27.08 -3.71 -2.58
CA ALA A 253 -27.61 -2.35 -2.44
C ALA A 253 -29.13 -2.35 -2.21
N GLY A 254 -29.75 -3.52 -2.12
CA GLY A 254 -31.17 -3.67 -1.85
C GLY A 254 -31.49 -3.29 -0.42
N ARG A 255 -32.58 -2.55 -0.23
CA ARG A 255 -33.08 -2.12 1.07
C ARG A 255 -33.27 -3.30 2.01
N ARG A 256 -33.86 -4.38 1.50
CA ARG A 256 -34.15 -5.59 2.27
C ARG A 256 -32.86 -6.20 2.83
N PHE A 257 -31.90 -6.50 1.95
CA PHE A 257 -30.61 -7.06 2.35
C PHE A 257 -29.90 -6.16 3.38
N TRP A 258 -29.75 -4.86 3.07
CA TRP A 258 -28.98 -3.96 3.91
C TRP A 258 -29.61 -3.74 5.29
N ASN A 259 -30.93 -3.51 5.33
CA ASN A 259 -31.63 -3.16 6.56
C ASN A 259 -31.94 -4.37 7.45
N GLU A 260 -31.89 -5.60 6.95
CA GLU A 260 -31.96 -6.82 7.77
C GLU A 260 -30.74 -6.96 8.69
N HIS A 261 -29.61 -6.31 8.37
CA HIS A 261 -28.37 -6.42 9.13
C HIS A 261 -28.17 -5.25 10.12
N ALA A 262 -28.46 -5.52 11.41
CA ALA A 262 -28.37 -4.53 12.49
C ALA A 262 -26.99 -3.83 12.62
N THR A 263 -25.89 -4.51 12.27
CA THR A 263 -24.54 -3.91 12.29
C THR A 263 -24.43 -2.77 11.26
N LEU A 264 -24.95 -2.97 10.05
CA LEU A 264 -24.88 -1.97 8.97
C LEU A 264 -25.76 -0.76 9.30
N LEU A 265 -26.99 -1.01 9.76
CA LEU A 265 -27.90 0.04 10.23
C LEU A 265 -27.27 0.93 11.30
N LYS A 266 -26.61 0.30 12.29
CA LYS A 266 -26.02 1.03 13.41
C LYS A 266 -24.81 1.87 13.00
N GLU A 267 -23.91 1.31 12.19
CA GLU A 267 -22.60 1.93 11.94
C GLU A 267 -22.59 2.82 10.68
N LEU A 268 -23.44 2.55 9.68
CA LEU A 268 -23.50 3.27 8.40
C LEU A 268 -24.83 3.99 8.18
N GLY A 269 -25.94 3.43 8.68
CA GLY A 269 -27.31 3.88 8.42
C GLY A 269 -28.05 2.93 7.47
N GLY A 270 -29.37 3.07 7.38
CA GLY A 270 -30.21 2.24 6.51
C GLY A 270 -30.47 2.86 5.15
N PHE A 271 -30.78 2.01 4.16
CA PHE A 271 -31.26 2.46 2.86
C PHE A 271 -32.76 2.79 2.94
N PRO A 272 -33.18 4.00 2.55
CA PRO A 272 -34.58 4.41 2.65
C PRO A 272 -35.45 3.68 1.62
N GLU A 273 -34.96 3.54 0.39
CA GLU A 273 -35.65 2.92 -0.76
C GLU A 273 -34.65 2.07 -1.56
N ASP A 274 -35.13 1.28 -2.52
CA ASP A 274 -34.26 0.58 -3.47
C ASP A 274 -33.73 1.54 -4.54
N CYS A 275 -32.51 1.30 -5.04
CA CYS A 275 -31.91 2.14 -6.06
C CYS A 275 -32.61 1.95 -7.42
N ILE A 276 -33.45 2.91 -7.83
CA ILE A 276 -34.26 2.82 -9.07
C ILE A 276 -33.44 3.19 -10.32
N LYS A 277 -32.51 4.16 -10.21
CA LYS A 277 -31.74 4.66 -11.36
C LYS A 277 -30.26 4.83 -11.02
N LEU A 278 -29.42 4.07 -11.70
CA LEU A 278 -27.97 4.17 -11.61
C LEU A 278 -27.43 5.13 -12.68
N ASN A 279 -26.78 6.21 -12.24
CA ASN A 279 -25.95 7.05 -13.09
C ASN A 279 -24.48 6.94 -12.62
N PRO A 280 -23.63 6.17 -13.31
CA PRO A 280 -22.20 6.06 -12.97
C PRO A 280 -21.48 7.41 -12.96
N ASP A 281 -21.84 8.34 -13.83
CA ASP A 281 -21.19 9.66 -13.89
C ASP A 281 -21.54 10.53 -12.67
N TYR A 282 -22.75 10.38 -12.14
CA TYR A 282 -23.12 10.96 -10.85
C TYR A 282 -22.25 10.40 -9.71
N ILE A 283 -21.99 9.09 -9.69
CA ILE A 283 -21.15 8.48 -8.63
C ILE A 283 -19.68 8.89 -8.80
N ARG A 284 -19.20 8.97 -10.05
CA ARG A 284 -17.83 9.41 -10.37
C ARG A 284 -17.56 10.84 -9.91
N SER A 285 -18.56 11.72 -9.84
CA SER A 285 -18.36 13.09 -9.32
C SER A 285 -18.05 13.14 -7.82
N PHE A 286 -18.33 12.06 -7.06
CA PHE A 286 -17.94 11.91 -5.65
C PHE A 286 -16.56 11.26 -5.47
N GLN A 287 -15.86 10.93 -6.56
CA GLN A 287 -14.46 10.50 -6.47
C GLN A 287 -13.61 11.69 -6.06
N PHE A 288 -12.89 11.52 -4.96
CA PHE A 288 -11.98 12.53 -4.46
C PHE A 288 -10.71 12.55 -5.31
N GLU A 289 -10.51 13.61 -6.08
CA GLU A 289 -9.32 13.82 -6.92
C GLU A 289 -8.40 14.88 -6.31
N SER A 290 -7.55 14.48 -5.35
CA SER A 290 -6.42 15.32 -4.93
C SER A 290 -5.28 15.18 -5.95
N LYS A 291 -5.15 16.18 -6.82
CA LYS A 291 -4.05 16.28 -7.79
C LYS A 291 -2.92 17.12 -7.21
N LEU A 292 -1.73 16.55 -7.20
CA LEU A 292 -0.52 17.21 -6.73
C LEU A 292 -0.13 18.34 -7.69
N MET A 293 0.31 19.46 -7.12
CA MET A 293 0.64 20.69 -7.84
C MET A 293 1.58 20.41 -9.04
N PRO A 294 1.25 20.85 -10.27
CA PRO A 294 2.15 20.70 -11.42
C PRO A 294 3.52 21.36 -11.21
N SER A 295 4.53 20.88 -11.92
CA SER A 295 5.89 21.47 -11.92
C SER A 295 6.57 21.53 -10.55
N THR A 296 6.13 20.70 -9.60
CA THR A 296 6.76 20.53 -8.28
C THR A 296 7.33 19.12 -8.16
N TRP A 297 8.43 18.99 -7.42
CA TRP A 297 8.93 17.70 -6.98
C TRP A 297 7.87 17.03 -6.10
N ILE A 298 7.62 15.75 -6.31
CA ILE A 298 6.73 14.98 -5.45
C ILE A 298 7.60 14.07 -4.59
N VAL A 299 7.45 14.18 -3.28
CA VAL A 299 8.05 13.23 -2.34
C VAL A 299 6.96 12.35 -1.76
N ILE A 300 7.11 11.04 -1.96
CA ILE A 300 6.28 10.02 -1.32
C ILE A 300 7.04 9.46 -0.14
N ARG A 301 6.62 9.80 1.09
CA ARG A 301 7.20 9.24 2.31
C ARG A 301 6.33 8.09 2.81
N ILE A 302 6.94 6.93 3.00
CA ILE A 302 6.33 5.76 3.64
C ILE A 302 6.93 5.52 5.02
N ASP A 303 6.13 4.99 5.95
CA ASP A 303 6.51 4.79 7.35
C ASP A 303 5.88 3.51 7.92
N GLY A 304 6.68 2.69 8.59
CA GLY A 304 6.27 1.42 9.20
C GLY A 304 5.20 1.57 10.28
N CYS A 305 4.01 1.01 10.04
CA CYS A 305 2.94 1.07 11.02
C CYS A 305 3.23 0.16 12.23
N HIS A 306 3.22 0.77 13.43
CA HIS A 306 3.48 0.07 14.69
C HIS A 306 4.81 -0.70 14.69
N PHE A 307 5.82 -0.18 13.99
CA PHE A 307 7.08 -0.90 13.76
C PHE A 307 7.91 -1.11 15.04
N HIS A 308 7.67 -0.33 16.09
CA HIS A 308 8.23 -0.63 17.42
C HIS A 308 7.81 -2.04 17.88
N ARG A 309 6.51 -2.34 17.85
CA ARG A 309 5.96 -3.66 18.19
C ARG A 309 6.41 -4.73 17.20
N PHE A 310 6.51 -4.39 15.91
CA PHE A 310 7.03 -5.29 14.88
C PHE A 310 8.47 -5.72 15.18
N SER A 311 9.34 -4.76 15.48
CA SER A 311 10.75 -5.00 15.77
C SER A 311 10.95 -5.78 17.07
N GLU A 312 10.11 -5.57 18.10
CA GLU A 312 10.15 -6.34 19.34
C GLU A 312 9.67 -7.78 19.09
N ASN A 313 8.55 -7.96 18.40
CA ASN A 313 7.99 -9.28 18.10
C ASN A 313 8.90 -10.12 17.19
N HIS A 314 9.67 -9.51 16.29
CA HIS A 314 10.60 -10.21 15.41
C HIS A 314 12.05 -10.17 15.91
N GLU A 315 12.26 -9.73 17.16
CA GLU A 315 13.55 -9.77 17.85
C GLU A 315 14.66 -9.12 17.02
N PHE A 316 14.41 -7.88 16.57
CA PHE A 316 15.39 -7.10 15.84
C PHE A 316 16.48 -6.60 16.78
N ASP A 317 17.72 -6.61 16.28
CA ASP A 317 18.87 -6.10 17.00
C ASP A 317 18.68 -4.61 17.36
N LYS A 318 19.18 -4.25 18.54
CA LYS A 318 19.15 -2.87 19.05
C LYS A 318 20.57 -2.35 19.28
N PRO A 319 20.88 -1.10 18.90
CA PRO A 319 19.96 -0.06 18.43
C PRO A 319 19.50 -0.20 16.97
N ASN A 320 20.28 -0.89 16.13
CA ASN A 320 19.99 -1.08 14.71
C ASN A 320 20.14 -2.54 14.34
N ASP A 321 19.24 -3.02 13.48
CA ASP A 321 19.30 -4.34 12.87
C ASP A 321 19.70 -4.19 11.41
N LYS A 322 20.90 -4.70 11.07
CA LYS A 322 21.45 -4.56 9.72
C LYS A 322 20.58 -5.26 8.69
N GLN A 323 20.11 -6.47 9.00
CA GLN A 323 19.29 -7.27 8.10
C GLN A 323 17.94 -6.57 7.85
N ALA A 324 17.33 -5.99 8.88
CA ALA A 324 16.09 -5.23 8.73
C ALA A 324 16.26 -4.02 7.81
N LEU A 325 17.37 -3.29 7.95
CA LEU A 325 17.70 -2.15 7.09
C LEU A 325 18.03 -2.59 5.66
N ASP A 326 18.76 -3.70 5.49
CA ASP A 326 19.04 -4.27 4.17
C ASP A 326 17.73 -4.68 3.47
N LEU A 327 16.76 -5.25 4.19
CA LEU A 327 15.44 -5.58 3.65
C LEU A 327 14.69 -4.31 3.19
N MET A 328 14.70 -3.25 3.99
CA MET A 328 14.11 -1.95 3.58
C MET A 328 14.80 -1.41 2.32
N ASN A 329 16.14 -1.48 2.25
CA ASN A 329 16.92 -1.04 1.10
C ASN A 329 16.58 -1.84 -0.17
N LEU A 330 16.46 -3.17 -0.06
CA LEU A 330 16.07 -4.05 -1.17
C LEU A 330 14.68 -3.69 -1.70
N CYS A 331 13.72 -3.43 -0.81
CA CYS A 331 12.37 -3.02 -1.18
C CYS A 331 12.38 -1.66 -1.90
N ALA A 332 13.15 -0.70 -1.40
CA ALA A 332 13.27 0.61 -2.03
C ALA A 332 13.97 0.56 -3.40
N ALA A 333 15.01 -0.25 -3.56
CA ALA A 333 15.63 -0.49 -4.86
C ALA A 333 14.64 -1.06 -5.87
N ALA A 334 13.83 -2.04 -5.46
CA ALA A 334 12.78 -2.60 -6.32
C ALA A 334 11.67 -1.58 -6.66
N VAL A 335 11.32 -0.69 -5.72
CA VAL A 335 10.40 0.43 -6.01
C VAL A 335 11.00 1.34 -7.09
N LEU A 336 12.30 1.64 -7.02
CA LEU A 336 12.95 2.41 -8.07
C LEU A 336 12.89 1.65 -9.40
N GLU A 337 13.21 0.36 -9.45
CA GLU A 337 13.10 -0.47 -10.67
C GLU A 337 11.70 -0.43 -11.29
N GLU A 338 10.67 -0.51 -10.47
CA GLU A 338 9.28 -0.55 -10.93
C GLU A 338 8.76 0.82 -11.38
N PHE A 339 9.09 1.89 -10.65
CA PHE A 339 8.57 3.23 -10.89
C PHE A 339 9.65 4.15 -11.45
N GLN A 340 9.76 4.17 -12.79
CA GLN A 340 10.80 4.91 -13.52
C GLN A 340 10.82 6.43 -13.30
N ASP A 341 9.71 7.01 -12.82
CA ASP A 341 9.62 8.43 -12.49
C ASP A 341 10.30 8.81 -11.17
N ILE A 342 10.64 7.83 -10.32
CA ILE A 342 11.38 8.04 -9.07
C ILE A 342 12.86 8.15 -9.40
N ILE A 343 13.47 9.30 -9.11
CA ILE A 343 14.88 9.57 -9.45
C ILE A 343 15.85 9.31 -8.29
N PHE A 344 15.36 9.43 -7.05
CA PHE A 344 16.15 9.34 -5.83
C PHE A 344 15.28 8.83 -4.70
N SER A 345 15.87 8.08 -3.78
CA SER A 345 15.22 7.73 -2.53
C SER A 345 16.18 7.74 -1.35
N TYR A 346 15.64 8.06 -0.19
CA TYR A 346 16.38 8.12 1.06
C TYR A 346 15.63 7.34 2.15
N GLY A 347 16.32 6.43 2.83
CA GLY A 347 15.77 5.58 3.88
C GLY A 347 16.49 5.72 5.21
N VAL A 348 15.72 5.67 6.29
CA VAL A 348 16.22 5.63 7.67
C VAL A 348 15.22 4.86 8.54
N SER A 349 15.71 3.98 9.43
CA SER A 349 14.85 3.20 10.32
C SER A 349 13.80 2.42 9.52
N ASP A 350 12.52 2.68 9.78
CA ASP A 350 11.32 2.11 9.22
C ASP A 350 10.63 3.07 8.23
N GLU A 351 11.30 4.16 7.82
CA GLU A 351 10.80 5.12 6.83
C GLU A 351 11.64 5.16 5.54
N TYR A 352 10.97 5.44 4.42
CA TYR A 352 11.60 5.69 3.13
C TYR A 352 10.92 6.86 2.42
N SER A 353 11.72 7.70 1.77
CA SER A 353 11.27 8.86 0.99
C SER A 353 11.63 8.64 -0.47
N PHE A 354 10.65 8.67 -1.37
CA PHE A 354 10.83 8.51 -2.81
C PHE A 354 10.58 9.84 -3.52
N VAL A 355 11.56 10.32 -4.27
CA VAL A 355 11.52 11.60 -4.99
C VAL A 355 11.17 11.35 -6.44
N LEU A 356 10.01 11.83 -6.88
CA LEU A 356 9.59 11.80 -8.27
C LEU A 356 9.94 13.11 -8.97
N LYS A 357 10.30 13.01 -10.24
CA LYS A 357 10.61 14.16 -11.11
C LYS A 357 9.46 15.19 -11.17
N LYS A 358 9.82 16.47 -11.27
CA LYS A 358 8.88 17.60 -11.26
C LYS A 358 7.79 17.53 -12.34
N ASP A 359 8.14 16.98 -13.49
CA ASP A 359 7.32 16.83 -14.69
C ASP A 359 6.56 15.49 -14.73
N SER A 360 6.69 14.65 -13.69
CA SER A 360 6.02 13.35 -13.61
C SER A 360 4.53 13.47 -13.87
N GLN A 361 4.04 12.60 -14.77
CA GLN A 361 2.62 12.42 -15.08
C GLN A 361 2.09 11.10 -14.53
N LEU A 362 2.85 10.45 -13.63
CA LEU A 362 2.46 9.19 -13.01
C LEU A 362 1.07 9.34 -12.38
N TYR A 363 0.13 8.49 -12.81
CA TYR A 363 -1.28 8.53 -12.42
C TYR A 363 -1.94 9.93 -12.53
N GLN A 364 -1.54 10.74 -13.50
CA GLN A 364 -2.03 12.12 -13.67
C GLN A 364 -1.87 12.96 -12.39
N ARG A 365 -0.80 12.68 -11.63
CA ARG A 365 -0.47 13.34 -10.36
C ARG A 365 -1.52 13.16 -9.25
N ARG A 366 -2.39 12.14 -9.34
CA ARG A 366 -3.35 11.82 -8.28
C ARG A 366 -2.62 11.23 -7.07
N ALA A 367 -2.65 11.95 -5.94
CA ALA A 367 -1.90 11.60 -4.74
C ALA A 367 -2.26 10.20 -4.22
N SER A 368 -3.55 9.88 -4.16
CA SER A 368 -4.05 8.59 -3.67
C SER A 368 -3.51 7.43 -4.48
N GLU A 369 -3.53 7.51 -5.82
CA GLU A 369 -3.03 6.44 -6.70
C GLU A 369 -1.50 6.28 -6.63
N ILE A 370 -0.75 7.39 -6.64
CA ILE A 370 0.72 7.33 -6.53
C ILE A 370 1.15 6.71 -5.20
N VAL A 371 0.63 7.26 -4.08
CA VAL A 371 1.00 6.80 -2.73
C VAL A 371 0.65 5.34 -2.55
N SER A 372 -0.58 4.94 -2.92
CA SER A 372 -1.05 3.57 -2.76
C SER A 372 -0.30 2.57 -3.63
N ALA A 373 0.02 2.91 -4.88
CA ALA A 373 0.79 2.03 -5.76
C ALA A 373 2.20 1.76 -5.21
N ILE A 374 2.90 2.80 -4.75
CA ILE A 374 4.25 2.69 -4.20
C ILE A 374 4.24 1.91 -2.88
N VAL A 375 3.38 2.28 -1.93
CA VAL A 375 3.33 1.62 -0.61
C VAL A 375 2.88 0.17 -0.71
N SER A 376 1.94 -0.14 -1.61
CA SER A 376 1.48 -1.51 -1.85
C SER A 376 2.60 -2.37 -2.44
N PHE A 377 3.31 -1.85 -3.44
CA PHE A 377 4.45 -2.57 -4.02
C PHE A 377 5.57 -2.79 -2.98
N PHE A 378 5.90 -1.76 -2.19
CA PHE A 378 6.89 -1.85 -1.12
C PHE A 378 6.51 -2.92 -0.09
N SER A 379 5.25 -2.94 0.34
CA SER A 379 4.69 -3.95 1.24
C SER A 379 4.81 -5.37 0.70
N SER A 380 4.38 -5.58 -0.54
CA SER A 380 4.49 -6.88 -1.20
C SER A 380 5.94 -7.34 -1.27
N MET A 381 6.85 -6.45 -1.66
CA MET A 381 8.28 -6.74 -1.72
C MET A 381 8.88 -7.08 -0.35
N TYR A 382 8.47 -6.37 0.70
CA TYR A 382 8.95 -6.63 2.06
C TYR A 382 8.60 -8.03 2.52
N VAL A 383 7.38 -8.48 2.26
CA VAL A 383 6.95 -9.86 2.59
C VAL A 383 7.65 -10.89 1.71
N MET A 384 7.74 -10.64 0.39
CA MET A 384 8.41 -11.57 -0.53
C MET A 384 9.88 -11.77 -0.21
N LYS A 385 10.59 -10.69 0.14
CA LYS A 385 12.04 -10.70 0.43
C LYS A 385 12.37 -11.04 1.88
N TRP A 386 11.38 -11.23 2.73
CA TRP A 386 11.60 -11.55 4.14
C TRP A 386 12.48 -12.80 4.31
N LYS A 387 12.15 -13.90 3.64
CA LYS A 387 12.90 -15.18 3.78
C LYS A 387 14.28 -15.15 3.14
N ASP A 388 14.49 -14.30 2.13
CA ASP A 388 15.82 -14.07 1.52
C ASP A 388 16.78 -13.42 2.53
N VAL A 389 16.26 -12.53 3.40
CA VAL A 389 17.05 -11.76 4.37
C VAL A 389 17.07 -12.41 5.76
N PHE A 390 15.97 -13.03 6.16
CA PHE A 390 15.79 -13.73 7.43
C PHE A 390 15.36 -15.19 7.22
N PRO A 391 16.29 -16.09 6.82
CA PRO A 391 15.96 -17.49 6.59
C PRO A 391 15.34 -18.17 7.83
N GLU A 392 15.94 -17.91 8.99
CA GLU A 392 15.62 -18.54 10.28
C GLU A 392 14.48 -17.83 11.05
N LYS A 393 14.07 -16.61 10.66
CA LYS A 393 12.97 -15.90 11.34
C LYS A 393 11.68 -16.06 10.53
N GLU A 394 10.61 -16.49 11.18
CA GLU A 394 9.28 -16.46 10.57
C GLU A 394 8.67 -15.07 10.68
N LEU A 395 7.97 -14.66 9.61
CA LEU A 395 7.17 -13.44 9.63
C LEU A 395 5.89 -13.72 10.41
N LYS A 396 5.82 -13.23 11.66
CA LYS A 396 4.73 -13.55 12.61
C LYS A 396 3.39 -12.94 12.20
N TYR A 397 3.41 -11.77 11.55
CA TYR A 397 2.22 -11.13 10.98
C TYR A 397 2.59 -10.19 9.83
N PRO A 398 1.65 -9.92 8.90
CA PRO A 398 1.91 -9.05 7.74
C PRO A 398 2.27 -7.62 8.18
N PRO A 399 3.42 -7.07 7.74
CA PRO A 399 3.78 -5.68 8.00
C PRO A 399 2.96 -4.77 7.09
N TYR A 400 2.75 -3.54 7.52
CA TYR A 400 2.11 -2.54 6.68
C TYR A 400 2.69 -1.15 6.98
N PHE A 401 2.53 -0.26 6.03
CA PHE A 401 3.15 1.05 5.99
C PHE A 401 2.08 2.09 5.69
N ASP A 402 2.20 3.26 6.33
CA ASP A 402 1.44 4.43 5.90
C ASP A 402 2.23 5.19 4.83
N GLY A 403 1.54 5.99 4.04
CA GLY A 403 2.13 6.79 2.99
C GLY A 403 1.54 8.19 2.93
N ARG A 404 2.36 9.17 2.54
CA ARG A 404 1.93 10.53 2.24
C ARG A 404 2.70 11.11 1.06
N ALA A 405 2.08 12.09 0.38
CA ALA A 405 2.70 12.85 -0.68
C ALA A 405 2.93 14.30 -0.24
N VAL A 406 4.08 14.88 -0.60
CA VAL A 406 4.43 16.27 -0.32
C VAL A 406 5.00 16.89 -1.59
N CYS A 407 4.57 18.11 -1.92
CA CYS A 407 5.08 18.85 -3.08
C CYS A 407 6.15 19.85 -2.64
N TYR A 408 7.33 19.81 -3.27
CA TYR A 408 8.39 20.80 -3.06
C TYR A 408 8.64 21.61 -4.35
N PRO A 409 8.53 22.94 -4.32
CA PRO A 409 8.51 23.74 -5.53
C PRO A 409 9.90 24.07 -6.10
N SER A 410 10.97 23.95 -5.30
CA SER A 410 12.34 24.21 -5.75
C SER A 410 13.31 23.09 -5.36
N ASN A 411 14.46 23.06 -6.03
CA ASN A 411 15.56 22.15 -5.72
C ASN A 411 16.12 22.42 -4.32
N GLU A 412 16.22 23.68 -3.88
CA GLU A 412 16.73 23.99 -2.54
C GLU A 412 15.82 23.42 -1.45
N ILE A 413 14.50 23.60 -1.57
CA ILE A 413 13.54 23.13 -0.56
C ILE A 413 13.52 21.60 -0.49
N LEU A 414 13.58 20.92 -1.65
CA LEU A 414 13.68 19.47 -1.69
C LEU A 414 14.98 18.98 -1.02
N ARG A 415 16.11 19.65 -1.26
CA ARG A 415 17.38 19.31 -0.61
C ARG A 415 17.35 19.57 0.88
N ASP A 416 16.71 20.65 1.32
CA ASP A 416 16.49 20.93 2.73
C ASP A 416 15.63 19.85 3.39
N TYR A 417 14.62 19.31 2.68
CA TYR A 417 13.85 18.18 3.15
C TYR A 417 14.72 16.92 3.31
N LEU A 418 15.54 16.58 2.33
CA LEU A 418 16.42 15.42 2.39
C LEU A 418 17.49 15.58 3.50
N ALA A 419 18.05 16.78 3.63
CA ALA A 419 18.95 17.14 4.73
C ALA A 419 18.25 17.03 6.09
N TRP A 420 16.99 17.46 6.19
CA TRP A 420 16.19 17.30 7.41
C TRP A 420 16.05 15.83 7.80
N ARG A 421 15.78 14.93 6.83
CA ARG A 421 15.70 13.48 7.07
C ARG A 421 17.05 12.89 7.51
N GLN A 422 18.16 13.32 6.92
CA GLN A 422 19.49 12.84 7.31
C GLN A 422 19.96 13.38 8.68
N VAL A 423 19.63 14.63 9.02
CA VAL A 423 19.88 15.17 10.36
C VAL A 423 19.07 14.40 11.42
N ASP A 424 17.81 14.09 11.14
CA ASP A 424 16.94 13.30 12.02
C ASP A 424 17.51 11.88 12.22
N CYS A 425 18.01 11.25 11.15
CA CYS A 425 18.75 9.98 11.20
C CYS A 425 19.93 10.05 12.18
N HIS A 426 20.81 11.04 12.02
CA HIS A 426 21.98 11.19 12.86
C HIS A 426 21.62 11.35 14.34
N ILE A 427 20.64 12.20 14.64
CA ILE A 427 20.20 12.49 16.01
C ILE A 427 19.56 11.24 16.65
N ASN A 428 18.66 10.58 15.92
CA ASN A 428 17.95 9.41 16.43
C ASN A 428 18.91 8.22 16.61
N ASN A 429 19.82 7.98 15.68
CA ASN A 429 20.81 6.91 15.80
C ASN A 429 21.76 7.14 16.99
N GLN A 430 22.27 8.36 17.17
CA GLN A 430 23.13 8.67 18.32
C GLN A 430 22.39 8.47 19.64
N TYR A 431 21.16 8.99 19.75
CA TYR A 431 20.33 8.80 20.94
C TYR A 431 20.05 7.32 21.21
N ASN A 432 19.61 6.57 20.20
CA ASN A 432 19.28 5.15 20.32
C ASN A 432 20.50 4.31 20.68
N THR A 433 21.68 4.64 20.16
CA THR A 433 22.92 3.96 20.50
C THR A 433 23.25 4.13 21.97
N CYS A 434 23.18 5.35 22.51
CA CYS A 434 23.34 5.57 23.94
C CYS A 434 22.26 4.82 24.75
N PHE A 435 21.01 4.96 24.33
CA PHE A 435 19.86 4.39 25.01
C PHE A 435 19.99 2.87 25.17
N TRP A 436 20.23 2.16 24.07
CA TRP A 436 20.28 0.70 24.13
C TRP A 436 21.53 0.15 24.79
N ASN A 437 22.68 0.84 24.74
CA ASN A 437 23.86 0.42 25.51
C ASN A 437 23.63 0.59 27.03
N LEU A 438 22.98 1.67 27.45
CA LEU A 438 22.57 1.87 28.85
C LEU A 438 21.55 0.82 29.32
N VAL A 439 20.59 0.46 28.46
CA VAL A 439 19.63 -0.62 28.77
C VAL A 439 20.35 -1.97 28.89
N LYS A 440 21.30 -2.26 27.99
CA LYS A 440 22.11 -3.49 28.03
C LYS A 440 23.04 -3.55 29.24
N SER A 441 23.46 -2.41 29.80
CA SER A 441 24.24 -2.37 31.05
C SER A 441 23.40 -2.52 32.33
N GLY A 442 22.10 -2.79 32.20
CA GLY A 442 21.21 -3.13 33.31
C GLY A 442 20.30 -1.99 33.78
N LYS A 443 20.35 -0.80 33.15
CA LYS A 443 19.40 0.28 33.46
C LYS A 443 18.03 -0.01 32.86
N SER A 444 16.97 0.39 33.53
CA SER A 444 15.63 0.33 32.95
C SER A 444 15.46 1.33 31.80
N LYS A 445 14.47 1.08 30.93
CA LYS A 445 14.10 2.01 29.84
C LYS A 445 13.77 3.42 30.38
N SER A 446 13.11 3.53 31.54
CA SER A 446 12.70 4.81 32.15
C SER A 446 13.88 5.59 32.74
N GLU A 447 14.78 4.91 33.46
CA GLU A 447 16.00 5.51 33.99
C GLU A 447 16.89 6.01 32.87
N THR A 448 17.05 5.21 31.82
CA THR A 448 17.82 5.58 30.63
C THR A 448 17.27 6.82 29.95
N GLN A 449 15.95 6.89 29.76
CA GLN A 449 15.30 8.07 29.17
C GLN A 449 15.54 9.33 30.01
N SER A 450 15.47 9.20 31.34
CA SER A 450 15.72 10.31 32.28
C SER A 450 17.18 10.75 32.26
N TYR A 451 18.12 9.80 32.20
CA TYR A 451 19.56 10.05 32.13
C TYR A 451 19.96 10.77 30.83
N LEU A 452 19.39 10.38 29.68
CA LEU A 452 19.68 11.02 28.40
C LEU A 452 18.91 12.32 28.17
N LYS A 453 17.97 12.68 29.04
CA LYS A 453 17.15 13.88 28.89
C LYS A 453 18.02 15.14 29.01
N GLY A 454 17.92 16.04 28.03
CA GLY A 454 18.69 17.30 28.01
C GLY A 454 20.13 17.15 27.56
N THR A 455 20.63 15.93 27.34
CA THR A 455 22.01 15.72 26.91
C THR A 455 22.27 16.28 25.50
N GLN A 456 23.45 16.84 25.29
CA GLN A 456 23.93 17.34 24.00
C GLN A 456 24.62 16.23 23.19
N ALA A 457 24.94 16.50 21.92
CA ALA A 457 25.60 15.52 21.05
C ALA A 457 27.00 15.13 21.55
N ARG A 458 27.77 16.11 22.06
CA ARG A 458 29.11 15.86 22.63
C ARG A 458 29.04 14.95 23.85
N GLU A 459 28.12 15.21 24.78
CA GLU A 459 27.93 14.41 25.99
C GLU A 459 27.56 12.96 25.65
N LYS A 460 26.72 12.74 24.63
CA LYS A 460 26.40 11.40 24.14
C LYS A 460 27.62 10.68 23.56
N ASN A 461 28.46 11.36 22.78
CA ASN A 461 29.70 10.77 22.26
C ASN A 461 30.69 10.43 23.38
N GLU A 462 30.85 11.33 24.36
CA GLU A 462 31.70 11.07 25.53
C GLU A 462 31.19 9.89 26.36
N LEU A 463 29.87 9.78 26.55
CA LEU A 463 29.24 8.63 27.21
C LEU A 463 29.53 7.32 26.47
N LEU A 464 29.33 7.28 25.15
CA LEU A 464 29.58 6.09 24.33
C LEU A 464 31.04 5.65 24.42
N LEU A 465 31.97 6.59 24.34
CA LEU A 465 33.39 6.29 24.35
C LEU A 465 33.88 5.85 25.74
N LYS A 466 33.50 6.58 26.80
CA LYS A 466 34.02 6.34 28.16
C LYS A 466 33.41 5.09 28.81
N GLU A 467 32.08 4.92 28.71
CA GLU A 467 31.38 3.85 29.41
C GLU A 467 31.33 2.54 28.59
N PHE A 468 31.33 2.65 27.26
CA PHE A 468 31.11 1.49 26.38
C PHE A 468 32.25 1.24 25.39
N GLY A 469 33.27 2.10 25.33
CA GLY A 469 34.37 1.97 24.36
C GLY A 469 33.92 2.15 22.91
N ILE A 470 32.76 2.76 22.66
CA ILE A 470 32.19 2.92 21.33
C ILE A 470 32.53 4.32 20.79
N ASP A 471 33.37 4.38 19.76
CA ASP A 471 33.49 5.59 18.93
C ASP A 471 32.32 5.64 17.94
N TYR A 472 31.39 6.58 18.16
CA TYR A 472 30.25 6.79 17.29
C TYR A 472 30.67 7.00 15.83
N ASN A 473 31.79 7.69 15.56
CA ASN A 473 32.24 7.96 14.20
C ASN A 473 32.76 6.73 13.46
N MET A 474 33.02 5.63 14.17
CA MET A 474 33.42 4.36 13.60
C MET A 474 32.25 3.41 13.35
N LEU A 475 31.03 3.78 13.76
CA LEU A 475 29.84 3.00 13.42
C LEU A 475 29.59 2.95 11.90
N PRO A 476 29.00 1.86 11.39
CA PRO A 476 28.65 1.72 9.97
C PRO A 476 27.92 2.96 9.43
N LEU A 477 28.30 3.39 8.23
CA LEU A 477 27.73 4.60 7.60
C LEU A 477 26.22 4.48 7.42
N MET A 478 25.70 3.30 7.06
CA MET A 478 24.26 3.06 6.94
C MET A 478 23.47 3.46 8.20
N PHE A 479 24.02 3.26 9.39
CA PHE A 479 23.36 3.63 10.65
C PHE A 479 23.42 5.14 10.92
N ARG A 480 24.50 5.81 10.47
CA ARG A 480 24.74 7.22 10.76
C ARG A 480 24.17 8.17 9.71
N GLN A 481 24.19 7.75 8.46
CA GLN A 481 23.86 8.54 7.27
C GLN A 481 22.58 8.06 6.58
N GLY A 482 22.01 6.92 6.99
CA GLY A 482 20.90 6.28 6.26
C GLY A 482 21.35 5.73 4.91
N SER A 483 20.38 5.39 4.06
CA SER A 483 20.59 4.79 2.74
C SER A 483 20.07 5.69 1.64
N SER A 484 20.93 6.05 0.69
CA SER A 484 20.55 6.74 -0.55
C SER A 484 20.53 5.76 -1.71
N ILE A 485 19.42 5.69 -2.44
CA ILE A 485 19.27 4.79 -3.58
C ILE A 485 18.84 5.58 -4.79
N PHE A 486 19.58 5.45 -5.89
CA PHE A 486 19.36 6.20 -7.12
C PHE A 486 19.95 5.48 -8.33
N ARG A 487 19.64 6.00 -9.52
CA ARG A 487 20.16 5.49 -10.80
C ARG A 487 21.48 6.16 -11.16
N VAL A 488 22.42 5.36 -11.62
CA VAL A 488 23.69 5.79 -12.21
C VAL A 488 23.75 5.27 -13.64
N GLU A 489 24.16 6.14 -14.56
CA GLU A 489 24.47 5.75 -15.92
C GLU A 489 25.83 5.07 -15.95
N THR A 490 25.89 3.87 -16.55
CA THR A 490 27.15 3.16 -16.78
C THR A 490 27.43 3.08 -18.28
N GLU A 491 28.63 3.51 -18.67
CA GLU A 491 29.14 3.29 -20.02
C GLU A 491 29.62 1.84 -20.15
N ASN A 492 28.94 1.04 -20.98
CA ASN A 492 29.46 -0.27 -21.36
C ASN A 492 30.48 -0.09 -22.48
N SER A 493 31.76 -0.18 -22.17
CA SER A 493 32.81 -0.41 -23.17
C SER A 493 32.79 -1.88 -23.62
N SER A 494 31.70 -2.34 -24.24
CA SER A 494 31.75 -3.61 -24.98
C SER A 494 32.47 -3.34 -26.30
N ILE A 495 33.76 -3.67 -26.37
CA ILE A 495 34.51 -3.74 -27.63
C ILE A 495 33.91 -4.89 -28.44
N LEU A 496 32.90 -4.59 -29.26
CA LEU A 496 32.51 -5.46 -30.37
C LEU A 496 33.49 -5.18 -31.51
N ALA A 497 34.25 -6.19 -31.89
CA ALA A 497 35.11 -6.19 -33.07
C ALA A 497 34.26 -6.19 -34.36
N SER A 498 33.56 -5.10 -34.61
CA SER A 498 32.96 -4.73 -35.90
C SER A 498 32.39 -3.32 -35.74
N GLY A 499 32.97 -2.36 -36.46
CA GLY A 499 32.75 -0.92 -36.28
C GLY A 499 31.32 -0.46 -36.55
N ASN A 500 30.48 -0.50 -35.51
CA ASN A 500 29.33 0.38 -35.28
C ASN A 500 28.88 0.25 -33.82
N SER A 501 29.38 1.14 -32.95
CA SER A 501 29.00 1.19 -31.54
C SER A 501 27.76 2.06 -31.34
N VAL A 502 26.57 1.45 -31.27
CA VAL A 502 25.42 2.08 -30.59
C VAL A 502 25.45 1.57 -29.15
N GLY A 503 26.25 2.23 -28.31
CA GLY A 503 26.26 1.93 -26.88
C GLY A 503 24.90 2.29 -26.29
N LYS A 504 24.08 1.30 -25.92
CA LYS A 504 22.93 1.54 -25.05
C LYS A 504 23.49 1.83 -23.65
N ALA A 505 23.41 3.08 -23.20
CA ALA A 505 23.68 3.44 -21.81
C ALA A 505 22.78 2.57 -20.91
N GLN A 506 23.40 1.77 -20.04
CA GLN A 506 22.67 0.94 -19.10
C GLN A 506 22.60 1.70 -17.77
N THR A 507 21.39 1.94 -17.28
CA THR A 507 21.17 2.52 -15.96
C THR A 507 21.17 1.41 -14.91
N LYS A 508 22.01 1.57 -13.89
CA LYS A 508 22.09 0.67 -12.73
C LYS A 508 21.57 1.40 -11.50
N ILE A 509 20.83 0.69 -10.66
CA ILE A 509 20.44 1.20 -9.34
C ILE A 509 21.55 0.87 -8.34
N VAL A 510 21.98 1.89 -7.60
CA VAL A 510 23.01 1.78 -6.58
C VAL A 510 22.47 2.18 -5.22
N THR A 511 23.02 1.61 -4.17
CA THR A 511 22.77 2.00 -2.77
C THR A 511 24.06 2.54 -2.19
N GLU A 512 24.02 3.79 -1.73
CA GLU A 512 25.15 4.49 -1.14
C GLU A 512 24.80 5.00 0.27
N TYR A 513 25.82 5.11 1.13
CA TYR A 513 25.70 5.57 2.51
C TYR A 513 26.52 6.85 2.69
N CYS A 514 26.04 7.93 2.11
CA CYS A 514 26.77 9.18 1.89
C CYS A 514 26.12 10.38 2.59
N ASN A 515 26.91 11.43 2.82
CA ASN A 515 26.40 12.70 3.33
C ASN A 515 25.69 13.47 2.20
N ILE A 516 24.35 13.48 2.20
CA ILE A 516 23.54 14.17 1.18
C ILE A 516 23.21 15.61 1.57
N ILE A 517 23.67 16.07 2.73
CA ILE A 517 23.58 17.48 3.14
C ILE A 517 24.58 18.32 2.36
N GLU A 518 25.76 17.76 2.07
CA GLU A 518 26.84 18.45 1.36
C GLU A 518 26.53 18.65 -0.13
N GLN A 519 26.97 19.79 -0.65
CA GLN A 519 26.83 20.14 -2.07
C GLN A 519 27.60 19.17 -2.99
N SER A 520 28.75 18.67 -2.51
CA SER A 520 29.64 17.75 -3.24
C SER A 520 28.92 16.52 -3.75
N PHE A 521 27.99 15.95 -2.96
CA PHE A 521 27.17 14.82 -3.38
C PHE A 521 26.31 15.16 -4.61
N TRP A 522 25.59 16.27 -4.58
CA TRP A 522 24.69 16.67 -5.66
C TRP A 522 25.45 17.06 -6.94
N GLU A 523 26.65 17.61 -6.79
CA GLU A 523 27.55 17.92 -7.92
C GLU A 523 28.17 16.67 -8.56
N ALA A 524 28.45 15.64 -7.76
CA ALA A 524 28.92 14.34 -8.24
C ALA A 524 27.84 13.54 -8.98
N HIS A 525 26.55 13.88 -8.78
CA HIS A 525 25.41 13.18 -9.37
C HIS A 525 24.47 14.12 -10.14
N PRO A 526 24.95 14.77 -11.23
CA PRO A 526 24.17 15.75 -11.98
C PRO A 526 22.91 15.17 -12.62
N GLN A 527 22.87 13.85 -12.88
CA GLN A 527 21.72 13.16 -13.45
C GLN A 527 20.47 13.21 -12.56
N LEU A 528 20.62 13.50 -11.26
CA LEU A 528 19.50 13.70 -10.34
C LEU A 528 18.77 15.03 -10.56
N GLY A 529 19.37 15.98 -11.31
CA GLY A 529 18.77 17.30 -11.57
C GLY A 529 18.63 18.18 -10.33
N LEU A 530 19.36 17.85 -9.25
CA LEU A 530 19.33 18.53 -7.95
C LEU A 530 20.62 19.31 -7.62
N ALA A 531 21.61 19.29 -8.54
CA ALA A 531 22.76 20.18 -8.43
C ALA A 531 22.28 21.65 -8.42
N ALA A 532 23.03 22.51 -7.71
CA ALA A 532 22.74 23.94 -7.75
C ALA A 532 22.93 24.41 -9.20
N THR A 533 21.88 24.93 -9.83
CA THR A 533 22.04 25.71 -11.05
C THR A 533 22.91 26.90 -10.69
N ARG A 534 24.13 26.96 -11.23
CA ARG A 534 24.87 28.23 -11.27
C ARG A 534 23.95 29.19 -12.01
N CYS A 535 23.41 30.20 -11.32
CA CYS A 535 22.78 31.31 -12.03
C CYS A 535 23.79 31.82 -13.06
N PRO A 536 23.40 31.94 -14.34
CA PRO A 536 24.26 32.54 -15.34
C PRO A 536 24.64 33.98 -14.99
#